data_AF-A0A9C7QCQ6-F1
#
_entry.id   AF-A0A9C7QCQ6-F1
#
_cell.length_a   1.000
_cell.length_b   1.000
_cell.length_c   1.000
_cell.angle_alpha   90.00
_cell.angle_beta   90.00
_cell.angle_gamma   90.00
#
_symmetry.space_group_name_H-M   'P 1'
#
loop_
_entity.id
_entity.type
_entity.pdbx_description
1 polymer ?
#
loop_
_entity_poly.entity_id
_entity_poly.type
_entity_poly.pdbx_seq_one_letter_code
_entity_poly.pdbx_strand_id
1 'polypeptide(L)'
;MTDKDELEKCFLDRISEPPEDSGGGDHVFSREYERKKQRLIRRASNGCHVPHLRLILAVAAAAVSALIFAGVRVLRMPGFAGVQRHDSTRFSVQPPDGSSDSAEEYYSVDIPEGMRLESMSTVPEIGNYFVWEGGGRMISFSQEKAGVFSPQIDNQHSKYTECTVNGSNAVMVKWDNSTMLMWNIGSSVLMMNTSGFTDDEVMELAEGAQPTERFTLGFDSPGTEYRERPFTLDGFTVTDRSESGGVTETLLAGARDIRVRQCAPEDYVPLMDMDFFEMSRVTLHDSECWLLRWIDEDEYAVVWEQDGCVTEMSIRADPPKVNGAYDISADEESVLSIAGKLMDAVSSENG
;
A
#
# COMPACT_ATOMS: atom_id res chain seq x y z
N MET A 1 -31.35 41.36 -2.72
CA MET A 1 -31.46 41.18 -4.18
C MET A 1 -30.13 40.60 -4.63
N THR A 2 -30.15 39.38 -5.14
CA THR A 2 -28.95 38.62 -5.53
C THR A 2 -28.57 38.92 -6.97
N ASP A 3 -27.27 39.09 -7.24
CA ASP A 3 -26.56 39.37 -8.52
C ASP A 3 -27.10 38.70 -9.80
N LYS A 4 -27.92 37.64 -9.66
CA LYS A 4 -28.50 36.90 -10.77
C LYS A 4 -29.55 37.70 -11.55
N ASP A 5 -30.36 38.50 -10.85
CA ASP A 5 -31.44 39.28 -11.47
C ASP A 5 -30.89 40.52 -12.21
N GLU A 6 -29.72 41.03 -11.80
CA GLU A 6 -29.02 42.11 -12.52
C GLU A 6 -28.30 41.59 -13.77
N LEU A 7 -27.69 40.40 -13.69
CA LEU A 7 -27.06 39.74 -14.84
C LEU A 7 -28.04 39.36 -15.94
N GLU A 8 -29.24 38.88 -15.59
CA GLU A 8 -30.28 38.54 -16.56
C GLU A 8 -30.84 39.78 -17.27
N LYS A 9 -30.93 40.91 -16.55
CA LYS A 9 -31.34 42.20 -17.11
C LYS A 9 -30.29 42.79 -18.06
N CYS A 10 -29.01 42.72 -17.72
CA CYS A 10 -27.92 43.13 -18.61
C CYS A 10 -27.83 42.30 -19.89
N PHE A 11 -28.21 41.02 -19.85
CA PHE A 11 -28.20 40.15 -21.02
C PHE A 11 -29.35 40.45 -21.98
N LEU A 12 -30.53 40.78 -21.46
CA LEU A 12 -31.73 41.10 -22.26
C LEU A 12 -31.66 42.51 -22.90
N ASP A 13 -31.04 43.48 -22.21
CA ASP A 13 -30.79 44.81 -22.78
C ASP A 13 -29.80 44.76 -23.96
N ARG A 14 -28.86 43.81 -23.96
CA ARG A 14 -27.86 43.64 -25.05
C ARG A 14 -28.40 43.01 -26.33
N ILE A 15 -29.57 42.37 -26.29
CA ILE A 15 -30.15 41.65 -27.44
C ILE A 15 -31.24 42.50 -28.14
N SER A 16 -31.67 43.60 -27.53
CA SER A 16 -32.89 44.31 -27.94
C SER A 16 -32.69 45.55 -28.82
N GLU A 17 -31.47 45.85 -29.29
CA GLU A 17 -31.27 46.94 -30.25
C GLU A 17 -30.54 46.48 -31.51
N PRO A 18 -31.24 46.33 -32.66
CA PRO A 18 -30.57 46.31 -33.95
C PRO A 18 -29.96 47.70 -34.21
N PRO A 19 -28.76 47.79 -34.83
CA PRO A 19 -28.08 49.07 -35.03
C PRO A 19 -28.94 50.05 -35.83
N GLU A 20 -29.11 51.26 -35.28
CA GLU A 20 -29.78 52.41 -35.88
C GLU A 20 -29.01 52.97 -37.08
N ASP A 21 -28.84 52.18 -38.15
CA ASP A 21 -28.49 52.71 -39.48
C ASP A 21 -28.62 51.67 -40.61
N SER A 22 -29.76 50.97 -40.66
CA SER A 22 -30.14 50.22 -41.86
C SER A 22 -31.58 50.54 -42.27
N GLY A 23 -31.71 51.68 -42.96
CA GLY A 23 -32.90 52.07 -43.68
C GLY A 23 -33.45 50.92 -44.54
N GLY A 24 -34.77 50.77 -44.52
CA GLY A 24 -35.50 49.65 -45.09
C GLY A 24 -35.10 49.28 -46.52
N GLY A 25 -34.35 48.18 -46.62
CA GLY A 25 -34.34 47.32 -47.80
C GLY A 25 -34.99 46.00 -47.44
N ASP A 26 -35.99 45.58 -48.20
CA ASP A 26 -36.52 44.22 -48.12
C ASP A 26 -35.35 43.23 -48.20
N HIS A 27 -35.02 42.56 -47.10
CA HIS A 27 -34.02 41.50 -47.10
C HIS A 27 -34.58 40.31 -47.89
N VAL A 28 -34.32 40.31 -49.19
CA VAL A 28 -34.64 39.17 -50.06
C VAL A 28 -33.64 38.06 -49.77
N PHE A 29 -34.04 37.12 -48.92
CA PHE A 29 -33.25 35.93 -48.63
C PHE A 29 -32.98 35.14 -49.92
N SER A 30 -31.79 34.54 -50.04
CA SER A 30 -31.43 33.76 -51.22
C SER A 30 -32.40 32.58 -51.41
N ARG A 31 -32.63 32.18 -52.66
CA ARG A 31 -33.48 31.00 -52.97
C ARG A 31 -33.01 29.73 -52.27
N GLU A 32 -31.72 29.61 -51.97
CA GLU A 32 -31.19 28.48 -51.20
C GLU A 32 -31.58 28.56 -49.72
N TYR A 33 -31.57 29.76 -49.13
CA TYR A 33 -32.03 29.97 -47.76
C TYR A 33 -33.51 29.64 -47.62
N GLU A 34 -34.37 30.13 -48.52
CA GLU A 34 -35.81 29.82 -48.48
C GLU A 34 -36.08 28.33 -48.71
N ARG A 35 -35.30 27.64 -49.58
CA ARG A 35 -35.38 26.18 -49.72
C ARG A 35 -34.95 25.44 -48.44
N LYS A 36 -33.89 25.88 -47.76
CA LYS A 36 -33.45 25.30 -46.49
C LYS A 36 -34.46 25.55 -45.38
N LYS A 37 -35.02 26.76 -45.29
CA LYS A 37 -36.08 27.15 -44.36
C LYS A 37 -37.35 26.33 -44.59
N GLN A 38 -37.82 26.18 -45.83
CA GLN A 38 -38.96 25.31 -46.14
C GLN A 38 -38.70 23.83 -45.85
N ARG A 39 -37.46 23.32 -46.02
CA ARG A 39 -37.09 21.96 -45.60
C ARG A 39 -37.11 21.79 -44.08
N LEU A 40 -36.65 22.80 -43.33
CA LEU A 40 -36.69 22.83 -41.88
C LEU A 40 -38.13 22.89 -41.35
N ILE A 41 -38.97 23.74 -41.93
CA ILE A 41 -40.39 23.84 -41.59
C ILE A 41 -41.11 22.53 -41.93
N ARG A 42 -40.81 21.88 -43.07
CA ARG A 42 -41.36 20.55 -43.39
C ARG A 42 -40.89 19.45 -42.45
N ARG A 43 -39.65 19.52 -41.92
CA ARG A 43 -39.16 18.60 -40.89
C ARG A 43 -39.76 18.86 -39.51
N ALA A 44 -40.14 20.10 -39.21
CA ALA A 44 -40.85 20.47 -38.00
C ALA A 44 -42.35 20.15 -38.08
N SER A 45 -42.97 20.27 -39.26
CA SER A 45 -44.40 20.02 -39.50
C SER A 45 -44.73 18.54 -39.75
N ASN A 46 -43.81 17.77 -40.32
CA ASN A 46 -43.91 16.32 -40.36
C ASN A 46 -43.41 15.79 -39.02
N GLY A 47 -44.30 15.81 -38.03
CA GLY A 47 -44.06 15.35 -36.68
C GLY A 47 -43.36 14.00 -36.68
N CYS A 48 -42.05 14.02 -36.44
CA CYS A 48 -41.35 12.82 -36.06
C CYS A 48 -41.79 12.55 -34.62
N HIS A 49 -42.67 11.56 -34.45
CA HIS A 49 -43.03 11.01 -33.15
C HIS A 49 -41.76 10.51 -32.43
N VAL A 50 -41.08 11.39 -31.71
CA VAL A 50 -39.94 11.01 -30.84
C VAL A 50 -40.08 11.51 -29.38
N PRO A 51 -41.27 11.78 -28.79
CA PRO A 51 -41.35 11.88 -27.33
C PRO A 51 -41.26 10.48 -26.70
N HIS A 52 -41.93 9.47 -27.28
CA HIS A 52 -41.94 8.11 -26.74
C HIS A 52 -40.59 7.39 -26.86
N LEU A 53 -39.84 7.55 -27.95
CA LEU A 53 -38.52 6.92 -28.08
C LEU A 53 -37.51 7.51 -27.10
N ARG A 54 -37.50 8.84 -26.89
CA ARG A 54 -36.66 9.50 -25.87
C ARG A 54 -37.07 9.10 -24.46
N LEU A 55 -38.38 8.99 -24.20
CA LEU A 55 -38.90 8.48 -22.93
C LEU A 55 -38.52 7.00 -22.72
N ILE A 56 -38.64 6.15 -23.73
CA ILE A 56 -38.25 4.74 -23.69
C ILE A 56 -36.73 4.60 -23.48
N LEU A 57 -35.91 5.40 -24.15
CA LEU A 57 -34.46 5.43 -23.92
C LEU A 57 -34.11 5.95 -22.53
N ALA A 58 -34.80 6.99 -22.03
CA ALA A 58 -34.61 7.49 -20.68
C ALA A 58 -35.04 6.45 -19.62
N VAL A 59 -36.16 5.76 -19.84
CA VAL A 59 -36.66 4.68 -18.97
C VAL A 59 -35.74 3.47 -19.05
N ALA A 60 -35.24 3.10 -20.23
CA ALA A 60 -34.28 2.01 -20.39
C ALA A 60 -32.93 2.36 -19.75
N ALA A 61 -32.44 3.58 -19.93
CA ALA A 61 -31.23 4.05 -19.26
C ALA A 61 -31.41 4.11 -17.74
N ALA A 62 -32.56 4.60 -17.25
CA ALA A 62 -32.87 4.60 -15.82
C ALA A 62 -33.03 3.18 -15.27
N ALA A 63 -33.62 2.25 -16.01
CA ALA A 63 -33.76 0.85 -15.62
C ALA A 63 -32.42 0.11 -15.63
N VAL A 64 -31.56 0.36 -16.63
CA VAL A 64 -30.20 -0.17 -16.69
C VAL A 64 -29.36 0.41 -15.54
N SER A 65 -29.43 1.71 -15.29
CA SER A 65 -28.80 2.33 -14.12
C SER A 65 -29.33 1.72 -12.82
N ALA A 66 -30.65 1.59 -12.66
CA ALA A 66 -31.26 0.97 -11.49
C ALA A 66 -30.85 -0.50 -11.33
N LEU A 67 -30.69 -1.26 -12.41
CA LEU A 67 -30.18 -2.64 -12.38
C LEU A 67 -28.70 -2.71 -11.99
N ILE A 68 -27.87 -1.78 -12.48
CA ILE A 68 -26.46 -1.65 -12.11
C ILE A 68 -26.33 -1.28 -10.62
N PHE A 69 -27.20 -0.40 -10.11
CA PHE A 69 -27.20 0.01 -8.70
C PHE A 69 -27.95 -0.94 -7.77
N ALA A 70 -28.88 -1.78 -8.27
CA ALA A 70 -29.64 -2.73 -7.43
C ALA A 70 -28.76 -3.78 -6.74
N GLY A 71 -27.56 -4.04 -7.29
CA GLY A 71 -26.56 -4.93 -6.70
C GLY A 71 -25.53 -4.24 -5.79
N VAL A 72 -25.58 -2.91 -5.66
CA VAL A 72 -24.61 -2.12 -4.88
C VAL A 72 -25.33 -1.44 -3.73
N ARG A 73 -24.95 -1.79 -2.50
CA ARG A 73 -25.44 -1.17 -1.27
C ARG A 73 -24.35 -0.30 -0.66
N VAL A 74 -24.73 0.88 -0.18
CA VAL A 74 -23.84 1.69 0.65
C VAL A 74 -24.07 1.29 2.10
N LEU A 75 -23.00 0.89 2.76
CA LEU A 75 -22.95 0.53 4.16
C LEU A 75 -22.34 1.70 4.93
N ARG A 76 -22.97 2.09 6.05
CA ARG A 76 -22.42 3.10 6.96
C ARG A 76 -22.34 2.48 8.34
N MET A 77 -21.13 2.43 8.89
CA MET A 77 -20.87 2.03 10.26
C MET A 77 -20.19 3.19 10.99
N PRO A 78 -20.24 3.24 12.33
CA PRO A 78 -19.44 4.17 13.09
C PRO A 78 -17.95 4.03 12.70
N GLY A 79 -17.32 5.11 12.22
CA GLY A 79 -15.92 5.11 11.81
C GLY A 79 -15.58 4.48 10.45
N PHE A 80 -16.55 3.86 9.75
CA PHE A 80 -16.32 3.21 8.45
C PHE A 80 -17.47 3.44 7.46
N ALA A 81 -17.12 3.54 6.18
CA ALA A 81 -18.08 3.48 5.07
C ALA A 81 -17.73 2.30 4.16
N GLY A 82 -18.75 1.64 3.61
CA GLY A 82 -18.56 0.50 2.73
C GLY A 82 -19.40 0.58 1.47
N VAL A 83 -18.84 0.07 0.38
CA VAL A 83 -19.58 -0.23 -0.86
C VAL A 83 -19.70 -1.75 -0.94
N GLN A 84 -20.89 -2.25 -0.62
CA GLN A 84 -21.22 -3.66 -0.62
C GLN A 84 -21.79 -4.07 -1.97
N ARG A 85 -21.15 -5.07 -2.59
CA ARG A 85 -21.63 -5.83 -3.74
C ARG A 85 -22.07 -7.22 -3.28
N HIS A 86 -22.65 -8.00 -4.19
CA HIS A 86 -23.06 -9.37 -3.85
C HIS A 86 -21.88 -10.22 -3.33
N ASP A 87 -20.72 -10.11 -3.96
CA ASP A 87 -19.55 -10.96 -3.69
C ASP A 87 -18.56 -10.32 -2.72
N SER A 88 -18.56 -9.00 -2.59
CA SER A 88 -17.52 -8.31 -1.82
C SER A 88 -17.99 -6.99 -1.24
N THR A 89 -17.43 -6.61 -0.10
CA THR A 89 -17.59 -5.29 0.49
C THR A 89 -16.24 -4.60 0.49
N ARG A 90 -16.16 -3.44 -0.17
CA ARG A 90 -15.00 -2.55 -0.07
C ARG A 90 -15.24 -1.56 1.05
N PHE A 91 -14.38 -1.56 2.06
CA PHE A 91 -14.42 -0.58 3.14
C PHE A 91 -13.59 0.65 2.77
N SER A 92 -13.85 1.72 3.49
CA SER A 92 -13.15 3.01 3.39
C SER A 92 -13.36 3.76 4.69
N VAL A 93 -12.42 4.62 5.04
CA VAL A 93 -12.57 5.58 6.13
C VAL A 93 -12.55 6.97 5.53
N GLN A 94 -13.40 7.85 6.04
CA GLN A 94 -13.32 9.25 5.67
C GLN A 94 -12.38 9.94 6.66
N PRO A 95 -11.21 10.44 6.22
CA PRO A 95 -10.28 11.11 7.11
C PRO A 95 -10.91 12.40 7.68
N PRO A 96 -10.50 12.84 8.88
CA PRO A 96 -10.89 14.15 9.41
C PRO A 96 -10.47 15.29 8.47
N ASP A 97 -11.27 16.36 8.40
CA ASP A 97 -10.90 17.55 7.61
C ASP A 97 -9.54 18.11 8.08
N GLY A 98 -8.58 18.19 7.16
CA GLY A 98 -7.22 18.70 7.45
C GLY A 98 -6.23 17.68 8.01
N SER A 99 -6.52 16.37 7.94
CA SER A 99 -5.55 15.33 8.28
C SER A 99 -4.27 15.47 7.45
N SER A 100 -3.11 15.44 8.12
CA SER A 100 -1.80 15.41 7.46
C SER A 100 -1.62 14.11 6.65
N ASP A 101 -0.86 14.18 5.56
CA ASP A 101 -0.44 13.01 4.77
C ASP A 101 0.65 12.18 5.49
N SER A 102 1.14 12.60 6.66
CA SER A 102 2.09 11.84 7.49
C SER A 102 1.36 11.07 8.59
N ALA A 103 1.67 9.78 8.76
CA ALA A 103 1.34 9.07 10.01
C ALA A 103 2.24 9.65 11.11
N GLU A 104 1.66 10.39 12.06
CA GLU A 104 2.42 11.08 13.11
C GLU A 104 2.92 10.10 14.21
N GLU A 105 2.29 8.93 14.34
CA GLU A 105 2.59 7.92 15.37
C GLU A 105 2.52 6.50 14.77
N TYR A 106 3.45 5.63 15.14
CA TYR A 106 3.45 4.21 14.80
C TYR A 106 2.84 3.39 15.94
N TYR A 107 2.21 2.26 15.61
CA TYR A 107 1.63 1.35 16.62
C TYR A 107 2.26 -0.05 16.56
N SER A 108 2.28 -0.72 17.71
CA SER A 108 2.62 -2.13 17.85
C SER A 108 1.61 -2.84 18.75
N VAL A 109 1.59 -4.17 18.69
CA VAL A 109 0.79 -5.04 19.55
C VAL A 109 1.72 -5.95 20.34
N ASP A 110 1.33 -6.30 21.57
CA ASP A 110 2.09 -7.22 22.40
C ASP A 110 1.98 -8.64 21.84
N ILE A 111 3.08 -9.15 21.29
CA ILE A 111 3.10 -10.46 20.64
C ILE A 111 3.16 -11.58 21.69
N PRO A 112 2.26 -12.59 21.62
CA PRO A 112 2.28 -13.72 22.55
C PRO A 112 3.61 -14.47 22.58
N GLU A 113 3.95 -14.99 23.75
CA GLU A 113 5.15 -15.80 23.95
C GLU A 113 5.18 -17.01 22.99
N GLY A 114 6.36 -17.28 22.42
CA GLY A 114 6.58 -18.40 21.51
C GLY A 114 6.25 -18.12 20.05
N MET A 115 5.75 -16.93 19.72
CA MET A 115 5.66 -16.45 18.34
C MET A 115 6.96 -15.74 17.93
N ARG A 116 7.27 -15.77 16.64
CA ARG A 116 8.47 -15.17 16.06
C ARG A 116 8.09 -14.34 14.85
N LEU A 117 8.81 -13.25 14.63
CA LEU A 117 8.62 -12.43 13.43
C LEU A 117 9.08 -13.24 12.20
N GLU A 118 8.23 -13.34 11.20
CA GLU A 118 8.51 -14.02 9.92
C GLU A 118 8.82 -13.00 8.82
N SER A 119 8.07 -11.90 8.80
CA SER A 119 8.26 -10.87 7.78
C SER A 119 7.77 -9.51 8.25
N MET A 120 8.32 -8.46 7.66
CA MET A 120 7.89 -7.08 7.82
C MET A 120 7.99 -6.36 6.47
N SER A 121 7.09 -5.40 6.22
CA SER A 121 7.24 -4.45 5.14
C SER A 121 6.85 -3.06 5.63
N THR A 122 7.57 -2.03 5.16
CA THR A 122 7.19 -0.64 5.39
C THR A 122 7.00 0.03 4.03
N VAL A 123 5.81 0.57 3.80
CA VAL A 123 5.52 1.37 2.60
C VAL A 123 4.92 2.68 3.08
N PRO A 124 5.61 3.83 3.01
CA PRO A 124 5.15 5.10 3.58
C PRO A 124 3.72 5.54 3.22
N GLU A 125 3.19 5.10 2.09
CA GLU A 125 1.80 5.36 1.69
C GLU A 125 0.78 4.44 2.37
N ILE A 126 1.15 3.17 2.62
CA ILE A 126 0.29 2.09 3.13
C ILE A 126 0.54 1.85 4.63
N GLY A 127 1.70 2.24 5.16
CA GLY A 127 2.20 2.06 6.52
C GLY A 127 2.95 0.74 6.73
N ASN A 128 3.04 0.31 8.00
CA ASN A 128 3.83 -0.87 8.38
C ASN A 128 2.98 -2.13 8.34
N TYR A 129 3.58 -3.24 7.93
CA TYR A 129 3.00 -4.57 7.89
C TYR A 129 3.96 -5.54 8.57
N PHE A 130 3.46 -6.34 9.50
CA PHE A 130 4.26 -7.31 10.25
C PHE A 130 3.53 -8.65 10.27
N VAL A 131 4.29 -9.75 10.27
CA VAL A 131 3.77 -11.12 10.38
C VAL A 131 4.56 -11.89 11.42
N TRP A 132 3.87 -12.48 12.37
CA TRP A 132 4.42 -13.40 13.35
C TRP A 132 3.75 -14.76 13.27
N GLU A 133 4.54 -15.81 13.40
CA GLU A 133 4.06 -17.19 13.44
C GLU A 133 4.65 -17.96 14.64
N GLY A 134 3.89 -18.91 15.15
CA GLY A 134 4.32 -19.77 16.26
C GLY A 134 3.23 -20.73 16.71
N GLY A 135 3.60 -21.98 16.98
CA GLY A 135 2.65 -22.98 17.52
C GLY A 135 1.46 -23.28 16.62
N GLY A 136 1.59 -23.09 15.29
CA GLY A 136 0.49 -23.25 14.33
C GLY A 136 -0.50 -22.08 14.31
N ARG A 137 -0.13 -20.95 14.90
CA ARG A 137 -0.89 -19.70 14.94
C ARG A 137 -0.14 -18.62 14.17
N MET A 138 -0.87 -17.62 13.68
CA MET A 138 -0.32 -16.49 12.94
C MET A 138 -1.01 -15.20 13.37
N ILE A 139 -0.24 -14.12 13.50
CA ILE A 139 -0.71 -12.75 13.63
C ILE A 139 -0.08 -11.95 12.49
N SER A 140 -0.88 -11.21 11.76
CA SER A 140 -0.42 -10.16 10.86
C SER A 140 -1.02 -8.83 11.34
N PHE A 141 -0.18 -7.82 11.52
CA PHE A 141 -0.60 -6.50 11.99
C PHE A 141 -0.17 -5.44 10.98
N SER A 142 -1.06 -4.51 10.68
CA SER A 142 -0.75 -3.36 9.86
C SER A 142 -1.41 -2.08 10.33
N GLN A 143 -0.80 -0.97 9.95
CA GLN A 143 -1.34 0.37 10.14
C GLN A 143 -1.45 1.03 8.78
N GLU A 144 -2.65 1.43 8.37
CA GLU A 144 -2.89 2.14 7.11
C GLU A 144 -3.42 3.55 7.36
N LYS A 145 -3.04 4.51 6.50
CA LYS A 145 -3.61 5.85 6.57
C LYS A 145 -5.09 5.82 6.21
N ALA A 146 -5.92 6.56 6.94
CA ALA A 146 -7.37 6.57 6.72
C ALA A 146 -7.77 6.95 5.27
N GLY A 147 -7.01 7.84 4.64
CA GLY A 147 -7.28 8.31 3.26
C GLY A 147 -7.01 7.28 2.16
N VAL A 148 -6.16 6.27 2.40
CA VAL A 148 -5.84 5.21 1.43
C VAL A 148 -6.46 3.86 1.81
N PHE A 149 -6.92 3.72 3.05
CA PHE A 149 -7.52 2.51 3.57
C PHE A 149 -8.71 2.06 2.70
N SER A 150 -8.55 0.94 2.00
CA SER A 150 -9.62 0.40 1.17
C SER A 150 -9.61 -1.12 1.00
N PRO A 151 -9.66 -1.89 2.11
CA PRO A 151 -9.68 -3.35 2.01
C PRO A 151 -10.96 -3.83 1.33
N GLN A 152 -10.82 -4.89 0.56
CA GLN A 152 -11.93 -5.58 -0.10
C GLN A 152 -12.13 -6.94 0.54
N ILE A 153 -13.29 -7.12 1.17
CA ILE A 153 -13.64 -8.30 1.95
C ILE A 153 -14.66 -9.12 1.18
N ASP A 154 -14.44 -10.43 1.08
CA ASP A 154 -15.40 -11.37 0.48
C ASP A 154 -16.65 -11.51 1.36
N ASN A 155 -17.84 -11.34 0.78
CA ASN A 155 -19.12 -11.49 1.47
C ASN A 155 -19.65 -12.93 1.46
N GLN A 156 -19.11 -13.83 0.64
CA GLN A 156 -19.63 -15.20 0.49
C GLN A 156 -19.20 -16.09 1.65
N HIS A 157 -17.99 -15.87 2.16
CA HIS A 157 -17.38 -16.72 3.19
C HIS A 157 -17.08 -15.97 4.49
N SER A 158 -17.52 -14.71 4.62
CA SER A 158 -17.28 -13.93 5.83
C SER A 158 -18.55 -13.46 6.54
N LYS A 159 -18.41 -13.22 7.82
CA LYS A 159 -19.36 -12.43 8.63
C LYS A 159 -18.59 -11.31 9.29
N TYR A 160 -19.11 -10.09 9.19
CA TYR A 160 -18.57 -8.95 9.92
C TYR A 160 -19.51 -8.50 11.04
N THR A 161 -18.93 -8.04 12.13
CA THR A 161 -19.60 -7.53 13.34
C THR A 161 -18.95 -6.24 13.80
N GLU A 162 -19.78 -5.26 14.16
CA GLU A 162 -19.33 -4.01 14.78
C GLU A 162 -18.92 -4.27 16.24
N CYS A 163 -17.81 -3.69 16.64
CA CYS A 163 -17.27 -3.77 18.01
C CYS A 163 -16.48 -2.50 18.34
N THR A 164 -15.83 -2.48 19.50
CA THR A 164 -15.00 -1.36 19.96
C THR A 164 -13.70 -1.87 20.54
N VAL A 165 -12.59 -1.21 20.21
CA VAL A 165 -11.25 -1.47 20.79
C VAL A 165 -10.79 -0.18 21.45
N ASN A 166 -10.55 -0.19 22.77
CA ASN A 166 -10.14 1.02 23.52
C ASN A 166 -11.02 2.27 23.26
N GLY A 167 -12.32 2.08 23.02
CA GLY A 167 -13.26 3.15 22.69
C GLY A 167 -13.27 3.59 21.21
N SER A 168 -12.35 3.10 20.38
CA SER A 168 -12.37 3.28 18.93
C SER A 168 -13.36 2.33 18.26
N ASN A 169 -14.03 2.81 17.21
CA ASN A 169 -14.93 1.98 16.42
C ASN A 169 -14.13 0.93 15.65
N ALA A 170 -14.63 -0.31 15.68
CA ALA A 170 -13.97 -1.44 15.06
C ALA A 170 -14.94 -2.35 14.31
N VAL A 171 -14.42 -3.06 13.32
CA VAL A 171 -15.13 -4.09 12.56
C VAL A 171 -14.31 -5.38 12.65
N MET A 172 -14.93 -6.42 13.17
CA MET A 172 -14.37 -7.77 13.21
C MET A 172 -14.99 -8.60 12.10
N VAL A 173 -14.18 -9.17 11.23
CA VAL A 173 -14.55 -10.01 10.09
C VAL A 173 -14.01 -11.41 10.33
N LYS A 174 -14.86 -12.41 10.17
CA LYS A 174 -14.51 -13.80 10.44
C LYS A 174 -14.70 -14.69 9.23
N TRP A 175 -13.72 -15.55 9.02
CA TRP A 175 -13.79 -16.74 8.18
C TRP A 175 -13.65 -17.99 9.07
N ASP A 176 -13.78 -19.18 8.49
CA ASP A 176 -13.83 -20.44 9.25
C ASP A 176 -12.64 -20.64 10.21
N ASN A 177 -11.43 -20.17 9.83
CA ASN A 177 -10.21 -20.35 10.63
C ASN A 177 -9.39 -19.06 10.81
N SER A 178 -9.95 -17.90 10.47
CA SER A 178 -9.22 -16.63 10.57
C SER A 178 -10.14 -15.47 10.93
N THR A 179 -9.57 -14.49 11.63
CA THR A 179 -10.26 -13.27 12.04
C THR A 179 -9.44 -12.07 11.60
N MET A 180 -10.09 -11.13 10.92
CA MET A 180 -9.57 -9.79 10.65
C MET A 180 -10.28 -8.81 11.55
N LEU A 181 -9.53 -8.04 12.33
CA LEU A 181 -10.04 -6.93 13.11
C LEU A 181 -9.48 -5.64 12.53
N MET A 182 -10.33 -4.66 12.26
CA MET A 182 -9.92 -3.32 11.83
C MET A 182 -10.52 -2.28 12.78
N TRP A 183 -9.72 -1.35 13.28
CA TRP A 183 -10.19 -0.29 14.16
C TRP A 183 -9.62 1.07 13.79
N ASN A 184 -10.49 2.08 13.81
CA ASN A 184 -10.20 3.42 13.35
C ASN A 184 -9.70 4.27 14.53
N ILE A 185 -8.46 4.74 14.46
CA ILE A 185 -7.82 5.60 15.48
C ILE A 185 -7.80 7.08 15.06
N GLY A 186 -8.58 7.47 14.05
CA GLY A 186 -8.74 8.84 13.58
C GLY A 186 -7.96 9.11 12.31
N SER A 187 -6.64 9.27 12.41
CA SER A 187 -5.74 9.53 11.26
C SER A 187 -5.38 8.25 10.50
N SER A 188 -5.41 7.11 11.17
CA SER A 188 -5.05 5.80 10.63
C SER A 188 -6.09 4.74 11.01
N VAL A 189 -6.03 3.62 10.32
CA VAL A 189 -6.75 2.39 10.65
C VAL A 189 -5.74 1.32 10.96
N LEU A 190 -5.86 0.72 12.13
CA LEU A 190 -5.07 -0.46 12.48
C LEU A 190 -5.85 -1.70 12.04
N MET A 191 -5.13 -2.67 11.47
CA MET A 191 -5.69 -3.92 10.99
C MET A 191 -4.88 -5.08 11.55
N MET A 192 -5.56 -6.10 12.04
CA MET A 192 -4.95 -7.32 12.55
C MET A 192 -5.64 -8.55 11.97
N ASN A 193 -4.89 -9.39 11.27
CA ASN A 193 -5.33 -10.68 10.77
C ASN A 193 -4.74 -11.78 11.66
N THR A 194 -5.59 -12.69 12.14
CA THR A 194 -5.16 -13.77 13.03
C THR A 194 -5.67 -15.12 12.54
N SER A 195 -4.91 -16.18 12.82
CA SER A 195 -5.35 -17.56 12.65
C SER A 195 -4.99 -18.40 13.88
N GLY A 196 -5.92 -19.25 14.32
CA GLY A 196 -5.76 -20.02 15.56
C GLY A 196 -5.91 -19.18 16.84
N PHE A 197 -6.64 -18.07 16.79
CA PHE A 197 -7.00 -17.24 17.95
C PHE A 197 -8.51 -17.21 18.15
N THR A 198 -8.93 -17.21 19.41
CA THR A 198 -10.32 -16.95 19.80
C THR A 198 -10.63 -15.45 19.73
N ASP A 199 -11.91 -15.08 19.66
CA ASP A 199 -12.31 -13.67 19.66
C ASP A 199 -11.75 -12.89 20.86
N ASP A 200 -11.80 -13.49 22.05
CA ASP A 200 -11.34 -12.85 23.28
C ASP A 200 -9.83 -12.56 23.23
N GLU A 201 -9.04 -13.50 22.72
CA GLU A 201 -7.59 -13.29 22.52
C GLU A 201 -7.31 -12.23 21.45
N VAL A 202 -8.10 -12.20 20.36
CA VAL A 202 -7.98 -11.17 19.31
C VAL A 202 -8.27 -9.79 19.89
N MET A 203 -9.30 -9.68 20.74
CA MET A 203 -9.65 -8.42 21.39
C MET A 203 -8.58 -8.00 22.42
N GLU A 204 -8.07 -8.92 23.22
CA GLU A 204 -6.99 -8.65 24.18
C GLU A 204 -5.73 -8.12 23.49
N LEU A 205 -5.32 -8.74 22.38
CA LEU A 205 -4.19 -8.27 21.56
C LEU A 205 -4.41 -6.87 21.00
N ALA A 206 -5.63 -6.58 20.52
CA ALA A 206 -5.96 -5.29 19.94
C ALA A 206 -6.05 -4.18 21.00
N GLU A 207 -6.57 -4.50 22.19
CA GLU A 207 -6.62 -3.58 23.33
C GLU A 207 -5.22 -3.30 23.90
N GLY A 208 -4.29 -4.25 23.74
CA GLY A 208 -2.86 -4.07 24.03
C GLY A 208 -2.09 -3.24 23.00
N ALA A 209 -2.73 -2.71 21.95
CA ALA A 209 -2.04 -1.90 20.95
C ALA A 209 -1.55 -0.56 21.53
N GLN A 210 -0.27 -0.24 21.32
CA GLN A 210 0.39 0.93 21.93
C GLN A 210 1.18 1.72 20.88
N PRO A 211 1.28 3.07 21.03
CA PRO A 211 2.23 3.85 20.26
C PRO A 211 3.66 3.33 20.49
N THR A 212 4.44 3.29 19.42
CA THR A 212 5.82 2.79 19.42
C THR A 212 6.72 3.68 18.59
N GLU A 213 8.03 3.55 18.80
CA GLU A 213 9.01 4.13 17.89
C GLU A 213 9.05 3.33 16.59
N ARG A 214 9.64 3.92 15.55
CA ARG A 214 9.83 3.24 14.28
C ARG A 214 10.64 1.95 14.51
N PHE A 215 10.19 0.85 13.91
CA PHE A 215 10.81 -0.45 14.10
C PHE A 215 12.32 -0.40 13.78
N THR A 216 13.11 -1.01 14.66
CA THR A 216 14.53 -1.28 14.47
C THR A 216 14.75 -2.79 14.56
N LEU A 217 15.64 -3.33 13.71
CA LEU A 217 16.02 -4.73 13.79
C LEU A 217 16.91 -4.93 15.03
N GLY A 218 16.38 -5.62 16.04
CA GLY A 218 17.10 -5.92 17.28
C GLY A 218 17.84 -7.26 17.20
N PHE A 219 18.99 -7.35 17.87
CA PHE A 219 19.78 -8.56 18.06
C PHE A 219 19.95 -8.82 19.56
N ASP A 220 19.67 -10.04 20.01
CA ASP A 220 19.48 -10.37 21.42
C ASP A 220 20.78 -10.73 22.17
N SER A 221 21.92 -10.83 21.48
CA SER A 221 23.14 -11.35 22.10
C SER A 221 23.84 -10.34 23.00
N PRO A 222 24.04 -10.64 24.29
CA PRO A 222 24.82 -9.81 25.18
C PRO A 222 26.32 -9.92 24.84
N GLY A 223 26.84 -8.88 24.18
CA GLY A 223 28.24 -8.45 24.13
C GLY A 223 29.31 -9.53 24.33
N THR A 224 29.45 -10.45 23.37
CA THR A 224 30.77 -11.03 23.12
C THR A 224 31.65 -9.95 22.50
N GLU A 225 32.93 -9.90 22.88
CA GLU A 225 33.89 -8.96 22.27
C GLU A 225 33.80 -9.06 20.74
N TYR A 226 33.42 -7.95 20.09
CA TYR A 226 33.49 -7.82 18.65
C TYR A 226 34.87 -8.28 18.17
N ARG A 227 34.88 -9.32 17.34
CA ARG A 227 36.07 -9.78 16.65
C ARG A 227 35.79 -9.71 15.16
N GLU A 228 36.32 -8.66 14.56
CA GLU A 228 36.44 -8.55 13.11
C GLU A 228 37.02 -9.84 12.54
N ARG A 229 36.38 -10.41 11.52
CA ARG A 229 36.82 -11.66 10.91
C ARG A 229 37.31 -11.39 9.50
N PRO A 230 38.63 -11.48 9.23
CA PRO A 230 39.09 -11.44 7.86
C PRO A 230 38.50 -12.63 7.09
N PHE A 231 38.11 -12.40 5.85
CA PHE A 231 37.55 -13.42 4.99
C PHE A 231 38.06 -13.23 3.56
N THR A 232 38.04 -14.31 2.79
CA THR A 232 38.19 -14.27 1.33
C THR A 232 36.98 -14.95 0.71
N LEU A 233 36.45 -14.38 -0.37
CA LEU A 233 35.27 -14.90 -1.04
C LEU A 233 35.64 -15.28 -2.48
N ASP A 234 35.49 -16.57 -2.80
CA ASP A 234 35.82 -17.10 -4.12
C ASP A 234 35.07 -16.35 -5.23
N GLY A 235 35.81 -15.86 -6.22
CA GLY A 235 35.27 -15.09 -7.34
C GLY A 235 35.16 -13.58 -7.08
N PHE A 236 35.59 -13.11 -5.90
CA PHE A 236 35.59 -11.69 -5.53
C PHE A 236 36.98 -11.23 -5.09
N THR A 237 37.25 -9.96 -5.28
CA THR A 237 38.48 -9.28 -4.84
C THR A 237 38.12 -8.14 -3.90
N VAL A 238 38.78 -8.07 -2.74
CA VAL A 238 38.65 -6.92 -1.84
C VAL A 238 39.23 -5.69 -2.52
N THR A 239 38.40 -4.68 -2.76
CA THR A 239 38.79 -3.42 -3.41
C THR A 239 39.02 -2.30 -2.41
N ASP A 240 38.30 -2.32 -1.30
CA ASP A 240 38.45 -1.36 -0.22
C ASP A 240 38.08 -1.99 1.12
N ARG A 241 38.66 -1.43 2.18
CA ARG A 241 38.33 -1.78 3.56
C ARG A 241 38.50 -0.55 4.44
N SER A 242 37.46 -0.23 5.19
CA SER A 242 37.48 0.89 6.13
C SER A 242 36.86 0.50 7.47
N GLU A 243 37.29 1.17 8.52
CA GLU A 243 36.75 1.00 9.86
C GLU A 243 36.35 2.38 10.41
N SER A 244 35.10 2.51 10.84
CA SER A 244 34.59 3.76 11.40
C SER A 244 33.46 3.46 12.38
N GLY A 245 33.56 4.01 13.60
CA GLY A 245 32.48 3.96 14.59
C GLY A 245 32.08 2.54 15.02
N GLY A 246 33.05 1.62 15.17
CA GLY A 246 32.77 0.23 15.57
C GLY A 246 32.32 -0.68 14.42
N VAL A 247 32.25 -0.14 13.20
CA VAL A 247 31.84 -0.87 11.99
C VAL A 247 33.04 -1.04 11.07
N THR A 248 33.32 -2.29 10.68
CA THR A 248 34.20 -2.61 9.56
C THR A 248 33.35 -2.71 8.29
N GLU A 249 33.70 -1.95 7.25
CA GLU A 249 33.16 -2.09 5.91
C GLU A 249 34.21 -2.65 4.96
N THR A 250 33.85 -3.69 4.20
CA THR A 250 34.66 -4.31 3.16
C THR A 250 33.92 -4.28 1.83
N LEU A 251 34.54 -3.69 0.80
CA LEU A 251 34.01 -3.70 -0.56
C LEU A 251 34.64 -4.84 -1.37
N LEU A 252 33.80 -5.63 -2.01
CA LEU A 252 34.19 -6.77 -2.85
C LEU A 252 33.76 -6.49 -4.28
N ALA A 253 34.70 -6.55 -5.22
CA ALA A 253 34.40 -6.52 -6.65
C ALA A 253 34.48 -7.93 -7.24
N GLY A 254 33.49 -8.30 -8.06
CA GLY A 254 33.42 -9.60 -8.69
C GLY A 254 32.39 -9.62 -9.82
N ALA A 255 31.54 -10.65 -9.84
CA ALA A 255 30.40 -10.69 -10.76
C ALA A 255 29.39 -9.55 -10.50
N ARG A 256 29.31 -9.12 -9.23
CA ARG A 256 28.57 -7.96 -8.73
C ARG A 256 29.42 -7.28 -7.67
N ASP A 257 29.22 -6.00 -7.46
CA ASP A 257 29.85 -5.30 -6.34
C ASP A 257 29.05 -5.59 -5.07
N ILE A 258 29.74 -6.00 -4.01
CA ILE A 258 29.15 -6.36 -2.72
C ILE A 258 29.79 -5.48 -1.66
N ARG A 259 28.95 -4.98 -0.75
CA ARG A 259 29.38 -4.34 0.48
C ARG A 259 29.13 -5.29 1.65
N VAL A 260 30.14 -5.53 2.46
CA VAL A 260 30.03 -6.34 3.68
C VAL A 260 30.35 -5.47 4.87
N ARG A 261 29.43 -5.41 5.84
CA ARG A 261 29.62 -4.72 7.12
C ARG A 261 29.65 -5.72 8.26
N GLN A 262 30.58 -5.52 9.18
CA GLN A 262 30.68 -6.28 10.42
C GLN A 262 30.72 -5.31 11.59
N CYS A 263 29.91 -5.56 12.61
CA CYS A 263 29.84 -4.74 13.81
C CYS A 263 29.36 -5.54 15.01
N ALA A 264 29.44 -4.94 16.20
CA ALA A 264 28.76 -5.43 17.38
C ALA A 264 27.23 -5.24 17.24
N PRO A 265 26.40 -6.09 17.85
CA PRO A 265 24.94 -5.95 17.86
C PRO A 265 24.45 -4.55 18.26
N GLU A 266 25.07 -3.94 19.26
CA GLU A 266 24.73 -2.60 19.76
C GLU A 266 25.08 -1.45 18.78
N ASP A 267 26.00 -1.70 17.85
CA ASP A 267 26.43 -0.73 16.84
C ASP A 267 25.70 -0.93 15.49
N TYR A 268 24.86 -1.96 15.39
CA TYR A 268 24.16 -2.25 14.15
C TYR A 268 23.07 -1.23 13.86
N VAL A 269 23.24 -0.55 12.73
CA VAL A 269 22.22 0.27 12.08
C VAL A 269 22.17 -0.18 10.61
N PRO A 270 20.99 -0.58 10.10
CA PRO A 270 20.82 -0.93 8.69
C PRO A 270 21.37 0.17 7.78
N LEU A 271 22.00 -0.22 6.68
CA LEU A 271 22.71 0.72 5.82
C LEU A 271 21.81 1.77 5.16
N MET A 272 20.56 1.38 4.94
CA MET A 272 19.59 2.19 4.23
C MET A 272 18.46 2.54 5.18
N ASP A 273 17.82 3.68 4.94
CA ASP A 273 16.63 4.06 5.67
C ASP A 273 15.60 2.92 5.56
N MET A 274 14.97 2.60 6.68
CA MET A 274 13.97 1.53 6.78
C MET A 274 12.62 2.00 6.19
N ASP A 275 12.67 2.76 5.10
CA ASP A 275 11.54 3.21 4.30
C ASP A 275 11.53 2.41 3.00
N PHE A 276 10.35 1.99 2.55
CA PHE A 276 10.18 1.24 1.28
C PHE A 276 10.99 -0.05 1.20
N PHE A 277 10.92 -0.88 2.24
CA PHE A 277 11.58 -2.18 2.25
C PHE A 277 10.63 -3.34 2.58
N GLU A 278 11.03 -4.52 2.12
CA GLU A 278 10.51 -5.81 2.52
C GLU A 278 11.60 -6.54 3.29
N MET A 279 11.25 -7.17 4.40
CA MET A 279 12.15 -7.97 5.21
C MET A 279 11.51 -9.32 5.48
N SER A 280 12.26 -10.38 5.23
CA SER A 280 11.81 -11.76 5.41
C SER A 280 12.85 -12.54 6.21
N ARG A 281 12.38 -13.35 7.14
CA ARG A 281 13.22 -14.31 7.83
C ARG A 281 13.59 -15.45 6.88
N VAL A 282 14.86 -15.79 6.82
CA VAL A 282 15.39 -16.90 6.03
C VAL A 282 16.34 -17.74 6.88
N THR A 283 16.60 -18.98 6.45
CA THR A 283 17.57 -19.85 7.12
C THR A 283 18.70 -20.18 6.15
N LEU A 284 19.93 -19.85 6.53
CA LEU A 284 21.15 -20.18 5.80
C LEU A 284 22.07 -20.98 6.73
N HIS A 285 22.51 -22.16 6.29
CA HIS A 285 23.44 -23.02 7.05
C HIS A 285 23.04 -23.21 8.54
N ASP A 286 21.75 -23.46 8.78
CA ASP A 286 21.15 -23.62 10.12
C ASP A 286 21.17 -22.37 11.02
N SER A 287 21.56 -21.22 10.49
CA SER A 287 21.50 -19.92 11.17
C SER A 287 20.32 -19.10 10.67
N GLU A 288 19.70 -18.36 11.59
CA GLU A 288 18.65 -17.41 11.27
C GLU A 288 19.26 -16.16 10.63
N CYS A 289 18.69 -15.74 9.50
CA CYS A 289 19.11 -14.55 8.79
C CYS A 289 17.88 -13.73 8.38
N TRP A 290 18.12 -12.46 8.06
CA TRP A 290 17.13 -11.53 7.55
C TRP A 290 17.50 -11.14 6.13
N LEU A 291 16.60 -11.40 5.17
CA LEU A 291 16.68 -10.87 3.82
C LEU A 291 15.90 -9.56 3.78
N LEU A 292 16.59 -8.45 3.50
CA LEU A 292 16.01 -7.14 3.28
C LEU A 292 16.07 -6.83 1.79
N ARG A 293 15.01 -6.19 1.28
CA ARG A 293 14.90 -5.73 -0.10
C ARG A 293 14.34 -4.32 -0.10
N TRP A 294 15.08 -3.37 -0.65
CA TRP A 294 14.58 -2.01 -0.87
C TRP A 294 13.92 -1.92 -2.23
N ILE A 295 12.62 -1.62 -2.23
CA ILE A 295 11.77 -1.68 -3.43
C ILE A 295 12.20 -0.63 -4.47
N ASP A 296 12.61 0.54 -4.00
CA ASP A 296 12.89 1.69 -4.88
C ASP A 296 14.35 1.75 -5.37
N GLU A 297 15.27 1.10 -4.65
CA GLU A 297 16.70 1.18 -4.93
C GLU A 297 17.25 -0.04 -5.69
N ASP A 298 16.41 -1.06 -5.89
CA ASP A 298 16.82 -2.35 -6.45
C ASP A 298 18.04 -2.88 -5.69
N GLU A 299 17.97 -2.95 -4.36
CA GLU A 299 19.06 -3.40 -3.48
C GLU A 299 18.55 -4.45 -2.51
N TYR A 300 19.41 -5.45 -2.25
CA TYR A 300 19.20 -6.46 -1.23
C TYR A 300 20.24 -6.33 -0.14
N ALA A 301 19.86 -6.64 1.10
CA ALA A 301 20.79 -6.98 2.14
C ALA A 301 20.44 -8.33 2.77
N VAL A 302 21.47 -9.09 3.15
CA VAL A 302 21.30 -10.27 4.01
C VAL A 302 22.04 -9.98 5.30
N VAL A 303 21.31 -10.06 6.43
CA VAL A 303 21.83 -9.75 7.75
C VAL A 303 21.74 -10.99 8.62
N TRP A 304 22.82 -11.32 9.31
CA TRP A 304 22.84 -12.43 10.26
C TRP A 304 23.75 -12.10 11.43
N GLU A 305 23.50 -12.77 12.54
CA GLU A 305 24.33 -12.67 13.73
C GLU A 305 25.02 -14.01 13.97
N GLN A 306 26.33 -13.97 14.21
CA GLN A 306 27.10 -15.15 14.57
C GLN A 306 28.18 -14.79 15.58
N ASP A 307 28.19 -15.52 16.70
CA ASP A 307 29.14 -15.32 17.81
C ASP A 307 29.20 -13.86 18.33
N GLY A 308 28.07 -13.16 18.30
CA GLY A 308 27.92 -11.74 18.65
C GLY A 308 28.63 -10.77 17.71
N CYS A 309 28.80 -11.15 16.44
CA CYS A 309 29.08 -10.23 15.35
C CYS A 309 27.88 -10.22 14.40
N VAL A 310 27.32 -9.03 14.17
CA VAL A 310 26.32 -8.82 13.12
C VAL A 310 27.07 -8.60 11.82
N THR A 311 26.77 -9.41 10.80
CA THR A 311 27.26 -9.22 9.44
C THR A 311 26.09 -8.87 8.53
N GLU A 312 26.25 -7.80 7.77
CA GLU A 312 25.33 -7.34 6.73
C GLU A 312 26.03 -7.41 5.38
N MET A 313 25.45 -8.15 4.43
CA MET A 313 25.90 -8.20 3.05
C MET A 313 24.89 -7.47 2.16
N SER A 314 25.28 -6.32 1.60
CA SER A 314 24.46 -5.55 0.67
C SER A 314 24.93 -5.72 -0.78
N ILE A 315 23.98 -5.85 -1.70
CA ILE A 315 24.23 -6.09 -3.11
C ILE A 315 23.10 -5.50 -3.95
N ARG A 316 23.47 -4.85 -5.06
CA ARG A 316 22.48 -4.36 -6.01
C ARG A 316 21.81 -5.53 -6.74
N ALA A 317 20.49 -5.47 -6.83
CA ALA A 317 19.69 -6.37 -7.63
C ALA A 317 20.06 -6.22 -9.11
N ASP A 318 20.15 -7.36 -9.79
CA ASP A 318 20.31 -7.40 -11.25
C ASP A 318 19.49 -8.59 -11.77
N PRO A 319 18.14 -8.51 -11.65
CA PRO A 319 17.28 -9.64 -11.89
C PRO A 319 17.35 -10.07 -13.36
N PRO A 320 17.58 -11.37 -13.62
CA PRO A 320 17.63 -11.87 -14.99
C PRO A 320 16.28 -11.68 -15.68
N LYS A 321 16.32 -11.44 -16.99
CA LYS A 321 15.09 -11.37 -17.80
C LYS A 321 14.73 -12.76 -18.31
N VAL A 322 13.60 -13.28 -17.85
CA VAL A 322 13.00 -14.53 -18.34
C VAL A 322 11.74 -14.18 -19.13
N ASN A 323 11.73 -14.52 -20.42
CA ASN A 323 10.62 -14.21 -21.34
C ASN A 323 10.22 -12.72 -21.38
N GLY A 324 11.18 -11.81 -21.14
CA GLY A 324 10.96 -10.36 -21.18
C GLY A 324 10.43 -9.75 -19.88
N ALA A 325 10.17 -10.56 -18.85
CA ALA A 325 9.87 -10.11 -17.49
C ALA A 325 11.11 -10.27 -16.59
N TYR A 326 11.23 -9.43 -15.56
CA TYR A 326 12.25 -9.60 -14.52
C TYR A 326 11.88 -10.80 -13.65
N ASP A 327 12.83 -11.71 -13.45
CA ASP A 327 12.70 -12.84 -12.55
C ASP A 327 13.35 -12.48 -11.21
N ILE A 328 12.53 -11.93 -10.31
CA ILE A 328 12.96 -11.46 -8.99
C ILE A 328 13.41 -12.64 -8.12
N SER A 329 12.72 -13.78 -8.23
CA SER A 329 13.03 -14.98 -7.44
C SER A 329 14.40 -15.56 -7.80
N ALA A 330 14.76 -15.57 -9.08
CA ALA A 330 16.10 -15.99 -9.50
C ALA A 330 17.21 -15.08 -8.95
N ASP A 331 16.91 -13.79 -8.75
CA ASP A 331 17.87 -12.84 -8.17
C ASP A 331 18.03 -13.08 -6.66
N GLU A 332 16.93 -13.27 -5.93
CA GLU A 332 16.93 -13.62 -4.51
C GLU A 332 17.74 -14.91 -4.24
N GLU A 333 17.53 -15.96 -5.03
CA GLU A 333 18.31 -17.20 -4.92
C GLU A 333 19.81 -16.96 -5.13
N SER A 334 20.18 -16.10 -6.08
CA SER A 334 21.57 -15.72 -6.31
C SER A 334 22.15 -14.94 -5.12
N VAL A 335 21.39 -14.00 -4.56
CA VAL A 335 21.81 -13.22 -3.38
C VAL A 335 22.02 -14.13 -2.17
N LEU A 336 21.05 -15.01 -1.87
CA LEU A 336 21.15 -15.96 -0.76
C LEU A 336 22.29 -16.96 -0.95
N SER A 337 22.57 -17.38 -2.19
CA SER A 337 23.72 -18.25 -2.49
C SER A 337 25.06 -17.57 -2.20
N ILE A 338 25.19 -16.28 -2.52
CA ILE A 338 26.40 -15.50 -2.20
C ILE A 338 26.52 -15.30 -0.69
N ALA A 339 25.41 -14.96 -0.01
CA ALA A 339 25.39 -14.81 1.44
C ALA A 339 25.85 -16.09 2.16
N GLY A 340 25.36 -17.27 1.74
CA GLY A 340 25.79 -18.54 2.31
C GLY A 340 27.30 -18.79 2.16
N LYS A 341 27.88 -18.48 0.99
CA LYS A 341 29.34 -18.58 0.79
C LYS A 341 30.12 -17.60 1.67
N LEU A 342 29.58 -16.39 1.87
CA LEU A 342 30.19 -15.39 2.73
C LEU A 342 30.12 -15.81 4.21
N MET A 343 29.00 -16.39 4.64
CA MET A 343 28.88 -16.99 5.98
C MET A 343 29.92 -18.08 6.22
N ASP A 344 30.12 -18.99 5.27
CA ASP A 344 31.16 -20.01 5.33
C ASP A 344 32.56 -19.39 5.44
N ALA A 345 32.85 -18.37 4.63
CA ALA A 345 34.14 -17.67 4.63
C ALA A 345 34.42 -16.95 5.95
N VAL A 346 33.44 -16.25 6.51
CA VAL A 346 33.51 -15.54 7.79
C VAL A 346 33.58 -16.52 8.98
N SER A 347 33.00 -17.72 8.84
CA SER A 347 33.01 -18.76 9.86
C SER A 347 34.32 -19.55 9.92
N SER A 348 35.04 -19.63 8.80
CA SER A 348 36.28 -20.41 8.75
C SER A 348 37.35 -19.77 9.64
N GLU A 349 37.81 -20.47 10.68
CA GLU A 349 38.82 -20.00 11.65
C GLU A 349 40.20 -19.66 11.03
N ASN A 350 40.36 -19.79 9.72
CA ASN A 350 41.57 -19.43 8.99
C ASN A 350 41.17 -18.54 7.81
N GLY A 351 41.31 -17.22 7.99
CA GLY A 351 41.31 -16.28 6.87
C GLY A 351 42.36 -16.60 5.81
#